data_AF-A0A2A2UYZ9-F1
#
_entry.id   AF-A0A2A2UYZ9-F1
#
_cell.length_a   1.000
_cell.length_b   1.000
_cell.length_c   1.000
_cell.angle_alpha   90.00
_cell.angle_beta   90.00
_cell.angle_gamma   90.00
#
_symmetry.space_group_name_H-M   'P 1'
#
loop_
_entity.id
_entity.type
_entity.pdbx_description
1 polymer ?
#
loop_
_entity_poly.entity_id
_entity_poly.type
_entity_poly.pdbx_seq_one_letter_code
_entity_poly.pdbx_strand_id
1 'polypeptide(L)'
;MVNKFSRGLTADEAALIALELDNFNSISALNNYISDNAEWVNECKALRADPYGDGHAPLSYEEIEEFEEIQEKAALAVNLRDALLDEIQLAYSWIDYNSSVGDYYELGIHPTPPLETRIEIFQESRRAPDDEYPLAPLIHSTKVTKISLAKWFYANYGSSAEKFDPTESYKETINYQKPPISQPNVTSTLNQRTKDSNSLLVSLGVMAFILSKQTKQLERGGKPNFSAIKGKVQLELDKLGLEDDDKVVTSNLNKDLGSGFKLIEELLKKSGQNL
;
A
#
# COMPACT_ATOMS: atom_id res chain seq x y z
N MET A 1 17.05 -14.39 12.28
CA MET A 1 17.85 -13.91 11.13
C MET A 1 17.22 -14.37 9.83
N VAL A 2 16.97 -13.44 8.92
CA VAL A 2 16.45 -13.69 7.56
C VAL A 2 17.53 -14.36 6.71
N ASN A 3 17.15 -15.37 5.93
CA ASN A 3 18.07 -15.94 4.96
C ASN A 3 18.18 -15.05 3.71
N LYS A 4 19.13 -14.12 3.71
CA LYS A 4 19.44 -13.24 2.58
C LYS A 4 19.84 -13.98 1.29
N PHE A 5 20.16 -15.27 1.33
CA PHE A 5 20.54 -16.07 0.16
C PHE A 5 19.38 -16.88 -0.43
N SER A 6 18.17 -16.78 0.15
CA SER A 6 17.00 -17.43 -0.42
C SER A 6 16.72 -16.94 -1.85
N ARG A 7 16.11 -17.79 -2.68
CA ARG A 7 15.73 -17.42 -4.06
C ARG A 7 14.52 -16.48 -4.10
N GLY A 8 13.70 -16.51 -3.07
CA GLY A 8 12.55 -15.62 -2.89
C GLY A 8 12.33 -15.32 -1.42
N LEU A 9 11.70 -14.17 -1.17
CA LEU A 9 11.49 -13.61 0.17
C LEU A 9 10.00 -13.42 0.41
N THR A 10 9.55 -13.58 1.65
CA THR A 10 8.21 -13.14 2.07
C THR A 10 8.16 -11.61 2.23
N ALA A 11 6.96 -11.04 2.36
CA ALA A 11 6.79 -9.62 2.63
C ALA A 11 7.49 -9.17 3.93
N ASP A 12 7.41 -9.99 4.99
CA ASP A 12 8.12 -9.77 6.25
C ASP A 12 9.63 -9.74 6.07
N GLU A 13 10.18 -10.76 5.41
CA GLU A 13 11.62 -10.87 5.18
C GLU A 13 12.14 -9.70 4.34
N ALA A 14 11.39 -9.30 3.31
CA ALA A 14 11.75 -8.17 2.46
C ALA A 14 11.71 -6.84 3.22
N ALA A 15 10.68 -6.59 4.04
CA ALA A 15 10.58 -5.39 4.85
C ALA A 15 11.74 -5.27 5.86
N LEU A 16 12.11 -6.37 6.52
CA LEU A 16 13.23 -6.41 7.46
C LEU A 16 14.58 -6.15 6.75
N ILE A 17 14.82 -6.78 5.60
CA ILE A 17 16.04 -6.53 4.82
C ILE A 17 16.12 -5.08 4.36
N ALA A 18 15.02 -4.49 3.89
CA ALA A 18 14.99 -3.11 3.41
C ALA A 18 15.43 -2.10 4.48
N LEU A 19 15.16 -2.40 5.75
CA LEU A 19 15.46 -1.55 6.91
C LEU A 19 16.68 -1.99 7.72
N GLU A 20 17.45 -2.97 7.24
CA GLU A 20 18.66 -3.48 7.92
C GLU A 20 18.36 -4.15 9.26
N LEU A 21 17.14 -4.68 9.39
CA LEU A 21 16.66 -5.43 10.55
C LEU A 21 16.67 -6.95 10.28
N ASP A 22 17.56 -7.42 9.40
CA ASP A 22 17.61 -8.83 8.99
C ASP A 22 18.10 -9.80 10.08
N ASN A 23 18.55 -9.27 11.21
CA ASN A 23 18.82 -10.05 12.41
C ASN A 23 17.55 -10.72 12.96
N PHE A 24 16.38 -10.11 12.77
CA PHE A 24 15.08 -10.68 13.12
C PHE A 24 14.59 -11.64 12.04
N ASN A 25 13.84 -12.68 12.41
CA ASN A 25 13.27 -13.65 11.46
C ASN A 25 11.86 -13.28 10.98
N SER A 26 11.15 -12.43 11.72
CA SER A 26 9.83 -11.91 11.37
C SER A 26 9.58 -10.57 12.05
N ILE A 27 8.60 -9.82 11.56
CA ILE A 27 8.19 -8.55 12.20
C ILE A 27 7.62 -8.82 13.60
N SER A 28 6.97 -9.97 13.81
CA SER A 28 6.53 -10.39 15.15
C SER A 28 7.70 -10.55 16.12
N ALA A 29 8.82 -11.14 15.68
CA ALA A 29 9.99 -11.30 16.54
C ALA A 29 10.66 -9.95 16.87
N LEU A 30 10.68 -9.02 15.91
CA LEU A 30 11.11 -7.63 16.14
C LEU A 30 10.24 -6.95 17.20
N ASN A 31 8.91 -7.05 17.07
CA ASN A 31 7.98 -6.44 18.02
C ASN A 31 8.10 -7.05 19.43
N ASN A 32 8.30 -8.37 19.53
CA ASN A 32 8.55 -9.03 20.81
C ASN A 32 9.85 -8.51 21.45
N TYR A 33 10.94 -8.42 20.67
CA TYR A 33 12.19 -7.85 21.16
C TYR A 33 12.03 -6.42 21.70
N ILE A 34 11.29 -5.56 20.99
CA ILE A 34 11.00 -4.20 21.46
C ILE A 34 10.20 -4.24 22.75
N SER A 35 9.14 -5.04 22.81
CA SER A 35 8.29 -5.15 24.00
C SER A 35 9.05 -5.65 25.23
N ASP A 36 9.92 -6.66 25.04
CA ASP A 36 10.65 -7.31 26.13
C ASP A 36 11.76 -6.42 26.71
N ASN A 37 12.30 -5.49 25.92
CA ASN A 37 13.44 -4.66 26.31
C ASN A 37 13.07 -3.19 26.59
N ALA A 38 11.89 -2.71 26.19
CA ALA A 38 11.51 -1.31 26.31
C ALA A 38 11.55 -0.77 27.76
N GLU A 39 11.05 -1.54 28.72
CA GLU A 39 11.03 -1.12 30.13
C GLU A 39 12.46 -1.01 30.69
N TRP A 40 13.28 -2.01 30.42
CA TRP A 40 14.68 -2.06 30.86
C TRP A 40 15.53 -0.94 30.24
N VAL A 41 15.34 -0.65 28.95
CA VAL A 41 16.02 0.46 28.27
C VAL A 41 15.59 1.80 28.85
N ASN A 42 14.30 1.98 29.15
CA ASN A 42 13.80 3.20 29.79
C ASN A 42 14.34 3.39 31.21
N GLU A 43 14.48 2.31 31.97
CA GLU A 43 15.13 2.34 33.29
C GLU A 43 16.61 2.77 33.17
N CYS A 44 17.35 2.21 32.21
CA CYS A 44 18.73 2.60 31.95
C CYS A 44 18.86 4.09 31.56
N LYS A 45 17.90 4.63 30.78
CA LYS A 45 17.83 6.06 30.47
C LYS A 45 17.59 6.90 31.72
N ALA A 46 16.65 6.50 32.57
CA ALA A 46 16.32 7.21 33.80
C ALA A 46 17.53 7.26 34.77
N LEU A 47 18.23 6.13 34.94
CA LEU A 47 19.44 6.06 35.77
C LEU A 47 20.55 6.98 35.28
N ARG A 48 20.72 7.12 33.96
CA ARG A 48 21.70 8.05 33.36
C ARG A 48 21.28 9.52 33.46
N ALA A 49 19.98 9.78 33.49
CA ALA A 49 19.44 11.14 33.57
C ALA A 49 19.36 11.68 35.01
N ASP A 50 19.58 10.84 36.03
CA ASP A 50 19.53 11.23 37.44
C ASP A 50 20.72 12.13 37.80
N PRO A 51 20.50 13.42 38.12
CA PRO A 51 21.57 14.35 38.50
C PRO A 51 22.17 14.05 39.88
N TYR A 52 21.57 13.13 40.65
CA TYR A 52 22.01 12.74 41.99
C TYR A 52 22.51 11.28 42.06
N GLY A 53 22.39 10.52 40.97
CA GLY A 53 22.90 9.15 40.85
C GLY A 53 24.40 9.11 40.53
N ASP A 54 25.01 7.93 40.65
CA ASP A 54 26.41 7.72 40.24
C ASP A 54 26.60 7.72 38.70
N GLY A 55 25.50 7.85 37.94
CA GLY A 55 25.46 7.89 36.48
C GLY A 55 25.77 6.56 35.80
N HIS A 56 25.93 5.47 36.57
CA HIS A 56 26.21 4.16 36.03
C HIS A 56 24.91 3.42 35.68
N ALA A 57 24.63 3.30 34.38
CA ALA A 57 23.62 2.38 33.87
C ALA A 57 24.26 1.15 33.21
N PRO A 58 23.60 -0.03 33.27
CA PRO A 58 24.08 -1.26 32.65
C PRO A 58 24.30 -1.15 31.14
N LEU A 59 23.42 -0.43 30.44
CA LEU A 59 23.54 -0.20 29.00
C LEU A 59 24.37 1.06 28.70
N SER A 60 25.22 0.97 27.69
CA SER A 60 25.94 2.10 27.08
C SER A 60 24.99 3.05 26.33
N TYR A 61 25.48 4.25 25.98
CA TYR A 61 24.71 5.17 25.12
C TYR A 61 24.46 4.58 23.73
N GLU A 62 25.45 3.88 23.18
CA GLU A 62 25.37 3.24 21.86
C GLU A 62 24.28 2.16 21.82
N GLU A 63 24.19 1.30 22.84
CA GLU A 63 23.15 0.26 22.91
C GLU A 63 21.74 0.85 23.07
N ILE A 64 21.61 1.98 23.78
CA ILE A 64 20.33 2.68 23.93
C ILE A 64 19.91 3.30 22.59
N GLU A 65 20.83 3.95 21.89
CA GLU A 65 20.60 4.57 20.58
C GLU A 65 20.26 3.51 19.52
N GLU A 66 20.97 2.38 19.50
CA GLU A 66 20.67 1.25 18.61
C GLU A 66 19.24 0.72 18.85
N PHE A 67 18.84 0.58 20.12
CA PHE A 67 17.47 0.15 20.45
C PHE A 67 16.42 1.15 19.97
N GLU A 68 16.65 2.46 20.17
CA GLU A 68 15.74 3.51 19.68
C GLU A 68 15.62 3.49 18.15
N GLU A 69 16.73 3.34 17.43
CA GLU A 69 16.72 3.23 15.97
C GLU A 69 15.95 1.99 15.49
N ILE A 70 16.12 0.84 16.16
CA ILE A 70 15.34 -0.37 15.91
C ILE A 70 13.84 -0.11 16.13
N GLN A 71 13.49 0.59 17.20
CA GLN A 71 12.10 0.91 17.53
C GLN A 71 11.45 1.83 16.48
N GLU A 72 12.16 2.85 16.01
CA GLU A 72 11.68 3.74 14.95
C GLU A 72 11.45 3.00 13.63
N LYS A 73 12.39 2.13 13.25
CA LYS A 73 12.31 1.32 12.02
C LYS A 73 11.19 0.28 12.08
N ALA A 74 10.74 -0.17 13.25
CA ALA A 74 9.71 -1.20 13.37
C ALA A 74 8.36 -0.78 12.76
N ALA A 75 7.93 0.47 12.98
CA ALA A 75 6.70 0.98 12.37
C ALA A 75 6.81 1.05 10.83
N LEU A 76 7.99 1.42 10.32
CA LEU A 76 8.26 1.43 8.89
C LEU A 76 8.25 0.00 8.30
N ALA A 77 8.75 -0.98 9.03
CA ALA A 77 8.77 -2.39 8.61
C ALA A 77 7.34 -2.92 8.43
N VAL A 78 6.44 -2.60 9.37
CA VAL A 78 5.01 -2.96 9.27
C VAL A 78 4.38 -2.34 8.03
N ASN A 79 4.58 -1.04 7.81
CA ASN A 79 4.03 -0.34 6.65
C ASN A 79 4.54 -0.90 5.32
N LEU A 80 5.83 -1.24 5.25
CA LEU A 80 6.42 -1.86 4.05
C LEU A 80 5.86 -3.25 3.80
N ARG A 81 5.71 -4.06 4.86
CA ARG A 81 5.08 -5.38 4.76
C ARG A 81 3.67 -5.25 4.21
N ASP A 82 2.85 -4.37 4.77
CA ASP A 82 1.44 -4.25 4.37
C ASP A 82 1.32 -3.77 2.92
N ALA A 83 2.13 -2.80 2.50
CA ALA A 83 2.19 -2.38 1.10
C ALA A 83 2.63 -3.50 0.15
N LEU A 84 3.56 -4.38 0.57
CA LEU A 84 3.97 -5.54 -0.21
C LEU A 84 2.88 -6.62 -0.27
N LEU A 85 2.13 -6.82 0.81
CA LEU A 85 1.01 -7.76 0.84
C LEU A 85 -0.10 -7.35 -0.13
N ASP A 86 -0.41 -6.06 -0.20
CA ASP A 86 -1.35 -5.52 -1.18
C ASP A 86 -0.90 -5.81 -2.62
N GLU A 87 0.40 -5.67 -2.90
CA GLU A 87 0.96 -5.95 -4.22
C GLU A 87 0.99 -7.44 -4.55
N ILE A 88 1.25 -8.30 -3.56
CA ILE A 88 1.14 -9.76 -3.70
C ILE A 88 -0.31 -10.16 -3.99
N GLN A 89 -1.28 -9.51 -3.34
CA GLN A 89 -2.70 -9.75 -3.60
C GLN A 89 -3.07 -9.37 -5.05
N LEU A 90 -2.54 -8.26 -5.56
CA LEU A 90 -2.68 -7.91 -6.98
C LEU A 90 -2.04 -8.95 -7.90
N ALA A 91 -0.85 -9.47 -7.56
CA ALA A 91 -0.20 -10.52 -8.34
C ALA A 91 -1.05 -11.80 -8.41
N TYR A 92 -1.66 -12.22 -7.31
CA TYR A 92 -2.62 -13.34 -7.32
C TYR A 92 -3.85 -13.04 -8.17
N SER A 93 -4.39 -11.82 -8.10
CA SER A 93 -5.55 -11.46 -8.94
C SER A 93 -5.24 -11.58 -10.43
N TRP A 94 -4.00 -11.31 -10.84
CA TRP A 94 -3.54 -11.53 -12.22
C TRP A 94 -3.39 -13.01 -12.58
N ILE A 95 -2.89 -13.83 -11.67
CA ILE A 95 -2.81 -15.29 -11.87
C ILE A 95 -4.22 -15.86 -12.06
N ASP A 96 -5.14 -15.50 -11.18
CA ASP A 96 -6.52 -15.97 -11.20
C ASP A 96 -7.26 -15.42 -12.44
N TYR A 97 -7.04 -14.17 -12.82
CA TYR A 97 -7.55 -13.60 -14.07
C TYR A 97 -7.04 -14.37 -15.28
N ASN A 98 -5.72 -14.54 -15.44
CA ASN A 98 -5.14 -15.21 -16.59
C ASN A 98 -5.56 -16.69 -16.69
N SER A 99 -5.81 -17.36 -15.57
CA SER A 99 -6.29 -18.74 -15.58
C SER A 99 -7.76 -18.88 -15.99
N SER A 100 -8.60 -17.89 -15.69
CA SER A 100 -10.05 -17.94 -15.92
C SER A 100 -10.52 -17.16 -17.15
N VAL A 101 -9.69 -16.27 -17.69
CA VAL A 101 -10.07 -15.36 -18.77
C VAL A 101 -10.55 -16.12 -20.02
N GLY A 102 -9.91 -17.25 -20.36
CA GLY A 102 -10.30 -18.09 -21.50
C GLY A 102 -11.74 -18.58 -21.38
N ASP A 103 -12.11 -19.11 -20.22
CA ASP A 103 -13.45 -19.61 -19.93
C ASP A 103 -14.50 -18.49 -19.99
N TYR A 104 -14.17 -17.29 -19.50
CA TYR A 104 -15.06 -16.14 -19.59
C TYR A 104 -15.27 -15.68 -21.04
N TYR A 105 -14.21 -15.66 -21.87
CA TYR A 105 -14.32 -15.30 -23.29
C TYR A 105 -15.22 -16.27 -24.06
N GLU A 106 -15.15 -17.58 -23.77
CA GLU A 106 -16.04 -18.57 -24.36
C GLU A 106 -17.52 -18.34 -24.00
N LEU A 107 -17.78 -17.76 -22.82
CA LEU A 107 -19.11 -17.36 -22.35
C LEU A 107 -19.53 -15.95 -22.82
N GLY A 108 -18.72 -15.28 -23.64
CA GLY A 108 -18.98 -13.90 -24.10
C GLY A 108 -18.85 -12.84 -23.00
N ILE A 109 -18.22 -13.19 -21.87
CA ILE A 109 -17.94 -12.29 -20.77
C ILE A 109 -16.53 -11.73 -20.96
N HIS A 110 -16.38 -10.41 -20.90
CA HIS A 110 -15.08 -9.73 -20.99
C HIS A 110 -14.70 -9.18 -19.62
N PRO A 111 -14.04 -9.97 -18.76
CA PRO A 111 -13.65 -9.53 -17.44
C PRO A 111 -12.59 -8.42 -17.55
N THR A 112 -12.74 -7.39 -16.72
CA THR A 112 -11.78 -6.29 -16.62
C THR A 112 -10.47 -6.82 -16.04
N PRO A 113 -9.31 -6.51 -16.63
CA PRO A 113 -8.03 -6.92 -16.07
C PRO A 113 -7.79 -6.24 -14.71
N PRO A 114 -7.07 -6.91 -13.79
CA PRO A 114 -6.68 -6.30 -12.52
C PRO A 114 -5.69 -5.13 -12.71
N LEU A 115 -5.45 -4.38 -11.62
CA LEU A 115 -4.41 -3.36 -11.60
C LEU A 115 -3.03 -3.99 -11.82
N GLU A 116 -2.19 -3.36 -12.65
CA GLU A 116 -0.83 -3.85 -12.91
C GLU A 116 0.01 -3.85 -11.62
N THR A 117 0.83 -4.89 -11.46
CA THR A 117 1.83 -4.98 -10.38
C THR A 117 3.20 -5.32 -10.95
N ARG A 118 4.25 -4.89 -10.25
CA ARG A 118 5.66 -5.20 -10.57
C ARG A 118 6.17 -6.44 -9.83
N ILE A 119 5.36 -7.01 -8.94
CA ILE A 119 5.72 -8.16 -8.12
C ILE A 119 5.53 -9.44 -8.93
N GLU A 120 6.55 -10.29 -8.91
CA GLU A 120 6.54 -11.61 -9.54
C GLU A 120 6.62 -12.67 -8.44
N ILE A 121 5.61 -13.53 -8.37
CA ILE A 121 5.54 -14.60 -7.38
C ILE A 121 6.56 -15.69 -7.74
N PHE A 122 7.45 -15.99 -6.79
CA PHE A 122 8.44 -17.06 -6.90
C PHE A 122 7.88 -18.39 -6.43
N GLN A 123 7.15 -18.38 -5.31
CA GLN A 123 6.53 -19.57 -4.74
C GLN A 123 5.16 -19.20 -4.19
N GLU A 124 4.12 -19.71 -4.85
CA GLU A 124 2.75 -19.61 -4.37
C GLU A 124 2.57 -20.41 -3.08
N SER A 125 1.73 -19.88 -2.20
CA SER A 125 1.23 -20.58 -1.02
C SER A 125 -0.27 -20.46 -1.05
N ARG A 126 -1.00 -21.58 -1.11
CA ARG A 126 -2.45 -21.62 -1.11
C ARG A 126 -2.92 -22.59 -0.04
N ARG A 127 -4.11 -22.36 0.51
CA ARG A 127 -4.74 -23.34 1.39
C ARG A 127 -5.00 -24.63 0.60
N ALA A 128 -4.92 -25.78 1.28
CA ALA A 128 -5.41 -27.02 0.71
C ALA A 128 -6.87 -26.83 0.32
N PRO A 129 -7.33 -27.42 -0.80
CA PRO A 129 -8.73 -27.36 -1.17
C PRO A 129 -9.55 -28.02 -0.05
N ASP A 130 -10.41 -27.25 0.61
CA ASP A 130 -11.54 -27.79 1.35
C ASP A 130 -12.84 -27.45 0.63
N ASP A 131 -13.92 -28.09 1.05
CA ASP A 131 -15.24 -27.96 0.40
C ASP A 131 -15.86 -26.56 0.58
N GLU A 132 -15.31 -25.70 1.43
CA GLU A 132 -15.84 -24.39 1.83
C GLU A 132 -15.10 -23.22 1.17
N TYR A 133 -13.80 -23.37 0.84
CA TYR A 133 -13.00 -22.33 0.18
C TYR A 133 -12.12 -22.87 -0.96
N PRO A 134 -12.39 -22.52 -2.24
CA PRO A 134 -11.47 -22.82 -3.31
C PRO A 134 -10.14 -22.08 -3.10
N LEU A 135 -9.04 -22.84 -2.95
CA LEU A 135 -7.63 -22.45 -3.14
C LEU A 135 -7.26 -20.98 -2.79
N ALA A 136 -7.68 -20.51 -1.61
CA ALA A 136 -7.40 -19.15 -1.18
C ALA A 136 -5.88 -18.91 -1.00
N PRO A 137 -5.33 -17.80 -1.53
CA PRO A 137 -3.92 -17.49 -1.41
C PRO A 137 -3.53 -17.17 0.04
N LEU A 138 -2.42 -17.74 0.48
CA LEU A 138 -1.75 -17.42 1.73
C LEU A 138 -0.69 -16.34 1.45
N ILE A 139 -1.15 -15.10 1.32
CA ILE A 139 -0.31 -13.95 0.93
C ILE A 139 0.89 -13.74 1.86
N HIS A 140 0.74 -13.96 3.18
CA HIS A 140 1.81 -13.81 4.16
C HIS A 140 2.95 -14.84 4.01
N SER A 141 2.64 -16.01 3.47
CA SER A 141 3.60 -17.11 3.27
C SER A 141 4.15 -17.15 1.84
N THR A 142 3.58 -16.36 0.94
CA THR A 142 3.97 -16.30 -0.47
C THR A 142 5.35 -15.66 -0.58
N LYS A 143 6.21 -16.27 -1.40
CA LYS A 143 7.55 -15.73 -1.67
C LYS A 143 7.57 -15.08 -3.03
N VAL A 144 8.20 -13.92 -3.09
CA VAL A 144 8.37 -13.12 -4.30
C VAL A 144 9.84 -13.12 -4.75
N THR A 145 10.07 -12.94 -6.05
CA THR A 145 11.43 -12.92 -6.60
C THR A 145 12.16 -11.67 -6.13
N LYS A 146 13.47 -11.79 -5.86
CA LYS A 146 14.31 -10.65 -5.48
C LYS A 146 14.38 -9.55 -6.53
N ILE A 147 14.38 -9.91 -7.81
CA ILE A 147 14.41 -8.94 -8.92
C ILE A 147 13.11 -8.12 -8.93
N SER A 148 11.94 -8.76 -8.74
CA SER A 148 10.67 -8.04 -8.65
C SER A 148 10.60 -7.11 -7.43
N LEU A 149 11.13 -7.55 -6.28
CA LEU A 149 11.30 -6.70 -5.10
C LEU A 149 12.21 -5.50 -5.40
N ALA A 150 13.37 -5.71 -6.04
CA ALA A 150 14.27 -4.62 -6.42
C ALA A 150 13.57 -3.61 -7.34
N LYS A 151 12.82 -4.07 -8.35
CA LYS A 151 12.00 -3.20 -9.22
C LYS A 151 10.95 -2.41 -8.44
N TRP A 152 10.29 -3.04 -7.47
CA TRP A 152 9.26 -2.40 -6.65
C TRP A 152 9.86 -1.37 -5.67
N PHE A 153 10.95 -1.71 -4.99
CA PHE A 153 11.65 -0.79 -4.10
C PHE A 153 12.29 0.37 -4.86
N TYR A 154 12.84 0.13 -6.06
CA TYR A 154 13.38 1.20 -6.90
C TYR A 154 12.28 2.20 -7.29
N ALA A 155 11.08 1.71 -7.59
CA ALA A 155 9.95 2.54 -7.98
C ALA A 155 9.38 3.39 -6.83
N ASN A 156 9.38 2.85 -5.61
CA ASN A 156 8.66 3.45 -4.48
C ASN A 156 9.57 4.09 -3.41
N TYR A 157 10.80 3.61 -3.26
CA TYR A 157 11.71 3.96 -2.13
C TYR A 157 13.17 4.20 -2.56
N GLY A 158 13.52 4.04 -3.84
CA GLY A 158 14.83 4.41 -4.40
C GLY A 158 16.00 3.54 -3.95
N SER A 159 16.57 3.81 -2.78
CA SER A 159 17.87 3.27 -2.31
C SER A 159 17.82 1.83 -1.80
N SER A 160 16.64 1.32 -1.41
CA SER A 160 16.53 -0.05 -0.88
C SER A 160 16.59 -1.15 -1.96
N ALA A 161 16.58 -0.80 -3.24
CA ALA A 161 16.57 -1.76 -4.34
C ALA A 161 17.87 -2.59 -4.43
N GLU A 162 19.02 -1.95 -4.16
CA GLU A 162 20.35 -2.58 -4.21
C GLU A 162 20.50 -3.72 -3.21
N LYS A 163 19.70 -3.72 -2.13
CA LYS A 163 19.70 -4.76 -1.10
C LYS A 163 19.12 -6.09 -1.60
N PHE A 164 18.30 -6.05 -2.65
CA PHE A 164 17.67 -7.24 -3.24
C PHE A 164 18.35 -7.70 -4.51
N ASP A 165 18.91 -6.76 -5.28
CA ASP A 165 19.67 -7.03 -6.48
C ASP A 165 20.88 -6.09 -6.60
N PRO A 166 22.04 -6.50 -6.05
CA PRO A 166 23.27 -5.72 -6.12
C PRO A 166 23.84 -5.59 -7.53
N THR A 167 23.37 -6.40 -8.49
CA THR A 167 23.86 -6.36 -9.88
C THR A 167 23.18 -5.28 -10.71
N GLU A 168 22.18 -4.59 -10.13
CA GLU A 168 21.38 -3.55 -10.78
C GLU A 168 20.61 -4.04 -12.02
N SER A 169 20.39 -5.35 -12.17
CA SER A 169 19.61 -5.91 -13.27
C SER A 169 18.17 -5.39 -13.30
N TYR A 170 17.64 -4.94 -12.16
CA TYR A 170 16.36 -4.23 -12.07
C TYR A 170 16.32 -2.88 -12.80
N LYS A 171 17.47 -2.25 -13.08
CA LYS A 171 17.60 -1.02 -13.86
C LYS A 171 17.63 -1.31 -15.36
N GLU A 172 18.09 -2.50 -15.75
CA GLU A 172 18.00 -2.94 -17.13
C GLU A 172 16.52 -3.10 -17.48
N THR A 173 16.07 -2.26 -18.39
CA THR A 173 14.72 -2.33 -18.94
C THR A 173 14.64 -3.64 -19.71
N ILE A 174 14.15 -4.71 -19.07
CA ILE A 174 13.54 -5.80 -19.84
C ILE A 174 12.41 -5.12 -20.59
N ASN A 175 12.65 -4.84 -21.88
CA ASN A 175 11.61 -4.71 -22.87
C ASN A 175 10.75 -5.96 -22.73
N TYR A 176 9.72 -5.90 -21.89
CA TYR A 176 8.56 -6.74 -22.10
C TYR A 176 8.10 -6.36 -23.50
N GLN A 177 8.40 -7.22 -24.46
CA GLN A 177 7.70 -7.23 -25.72
C GLN A 177 6.23 -7.46 -25.35
N LYS A 178 5.53 -6.33 -25.24
CA LYS A 178 4.09 -6.25 -25.32
C LYS A 178 3.69 -7.16 -26.49
N PRO A 179 2.93 -8.26 -26.31
CA PRO A 179 2.21 -8.78 -27.46
C PRO A 179 1.43 -7.59 -28.05
N PRO A 180 1.47 -7.36 -29.37
CA PRO A 180 1.01 -6.12 -29.97
C PRO A 180 -0.49 -5.98 -29.73
N ILE A 181 -0.86 -5.23 -28.70
CA ILE A 181 -2.21 -4.72 -28.53
C ILE A 181 -2.29 -3.57 -29.52
N SER A 182 -2.97 -3.84 -30.63
CA SER A 182 -3.49 -2.84 -31.56
C SER A 182 -4.12 -1.71 -30.75
N GLN A 183 -3.46 -0.55 -30.71
CA GLN A 183 -4.02 0.65 -30.08
C GLN A 183 -5.27 1.09 -30.84
N PRO A 184 -6.22 1.70 -30.14
CA PRO A 184 -6.57 3.05 -30.53
C PRO A 184 -6.15 4.03 -29.44
N ASN A 185 -5.51 5.09 -29.92
CA ASN A 185 -4.98 6.24 -29.22
C ASN A 185 -5.86 6.75 -28.08
N VAL A 186 -5.31 6.81 -26.87
CA VAL A 186 -5.58 7.94 -25.96
C VAL A 186 -4.27 8.30 -25.27
N THR A 187 -3.66 9.36 -25.76
CA THR A 187 -2.62 10.13 -25.07
C THR A 187 -3.19 10.68 -23.78
N SER A 188 -2.54 10.45 -22.63
CA SER A 188 -2.15 11.50 -21.66
C SER A 188 -2.00 10.98 -20.22
N THR A 189 -0.77 11.12 -19.70
CA THR A 189 -0.41 11.61 -18.35
C THR A 189 -1.33 11.28 -17.17
N LEU A 190 -0.90 10.36 -16.29
CA LEU A 190 -0.97 10.55 -14.84
C LEU A 190 -0.16 9.46 -14.16
N ASN A 191 1.01 9.78 -13.61
CA ASN A 191 1.63 9.01 -12.53
C ASN A 191 2.74 9.85 -11.89
N GLN A 192 2.32 10.77 -11.02
CA GLN A 192 3.12 11.26 -9.92
C GLN A 192 2.24 11.15 -8.68
N ARG A 193 2.46 10.11 -7.86
CA ARG A 193 1.96 10.08 -6.49
C ARG A 193 2.78 11.09 -5.69
N THR A 194 2.28 12.31 -5.54
CA THR A 194 2.77 13.20 -4.47
C THR A 194 1.99 12.91 -3.20
N LYS A 195 2.72 12.62 -2.12
CA LYS A 195 2.21 12.66 -0.74
C LYS A 195 1.90 14.11 -0.40
N ASP A 196 0.75 14.60 -0.84
CA ASP A 196 0.20 15.86 -0.33
C ASP A 196 -1.25 15.58 0.07
N SER A 197 -1.68 16.19 1.18
CA SER A 197 -3.09 16.22 1.65
C SER A 197 -4.10 16.64 0.57
N ASN A 198 -3.61 17.21 -0.54
CA ASN A 198 -4.38 17.52 -1.74
C ASN A 198 -4.78 16.28 -2.56
N SER A 199 -4.06 15.15 -2.49
CA SER A 199 -4.36 13.97 -3.32
C SER A 199 -5.70 13.33 -2.94
N LEU A 200 -5.98 13.22 -1.65
CA LEU A 200 -7.25 12.69 -1.14
C LEU A 200 -8.42 13.59 -1.53
N LEU A 201 -8.27 14.91 -1.35
CA LEU A 201 -9.30 15.88 -1.75
C LEU A 201 -9.53 15.85 -3.27
N VAL A 202 -8.49 15.74 -4.09
CA VAL A 202 -8.62 15.60 -5.55
C VAL A 202 -9.35 14.30 -5.89
N SER A 203 -8.99 13.17 -5.27
CA SER A 203 -9.69 11.90 -5.49
C SER A 203 -11.17 11.98 -5.10
N LEU A 204 -11.50 12.62 -3.97
CA LEU A 204 -12.87 12.89 -3.53
C LEU A 204 -13.65 13.74 -4.55
N GLY A 205 -13.02 14.78 -5.10
CA GLY A 205 -13.61 15.60 -6.15
C GLY A 205 -13.86 14.82 -7.44
N VAL A 206 -12.95 13.95 -7.85
CA VAL A 206 -13.06 13.14 -9.08
C VAL A 206 -14.20 12.15 -8.91
N MET A 207 -14.26 11.48 -7.76
CA MET A 207 -15.34 10.56 -7.42
C MET A 207 -16.70 11.27 -7.44
N ALA A 208 -16.81 12.46 -6.84
CA ALA A 208 -18.04 13.25 -6.86
C ALA A 208 -18.48 13.60 -8.28
N PHE A 209 -17.53 13.96 -9.14
CA PHE A 209 -17.78 14.28 -10.55
C PHE A 209 -18.26 13.08 -11.34
N ILE A 210 -17.58 11.94 -11.23
CA ILE A 210 -17.99 10.69 -11.89
C ILE A 210 -19.40 10.27 -11.46
N LEU A 211 -19.68 10.29 -10.15
CA LEU A 211 -21.00 9.93 -9.61
C LEU A 211 -22.10 10.85 -10.13
N SER A 212 -21.81 12.14 -10.30
CA SER A 212 -22.77 13.09 -10.88
C SER A 212 -23.10 12.80 -12.34
N LYS A 213 -22.15 12.29 -13.12
CA LYS A 213 -22.37 11.91 -14.53
C LYS A 213 -23.10 10.58 -14.68
N GLN A 214 -22.92 9.68 -13.72
CA GLN A 214 -23.58 8.37 -13.73
C GLN A 214 -25.02 8.42 -13.23
N THR A 215 -25.36 9.36 -12.34
CA THR A 215 -26.70 9.45 -11.74
C THR A 215 -27.26 10.87 -11.81
N LYS A 216 -28.33 11.08 -12.61
CA LYS A 216 -28.99 12.40 -12.76
C LYS A 216 -29.45 13.04 -11.44
N GLN A 217 -29.76 12.23 -10.42
CA GLN A 217 -30.16 12.70 -9.09
C GLN A 217 -28.99 13.28 -8.28
N LEU A 218 -27.75 12.96 -8.66
CA LEU A 218 -26.51 13.44 -8.03
C LEU A 218 -25.88 14.60 -8.81
N GLU A 219 -26.60 15.13 -9.81
CA GLU A 219 -26.18 16.25 -10.62
C GLU A 219 -27.01 17.50 -10.30
N ARG A 220 -26.37 18.67 -10.35
CA ARG A 220 -27.00 19.98 -10.27
C ARG A 220 -26.39 20.89 -11.33
N GLY A 221 -27.06 20.98 -12.48
CA GLY A 221 -26.69 21.90 -13.56
C GLY A 221 -25.29 21.66 -14.12
N GLY A 222 -24.94 20.41 -14.45
CA GLY A 222 -23.62 20.06 -14.98
C GLY A 222 -22.56 19.73 -13.92
N LYS A 223 -22.83 20.03 -12.65
CA LYS A 223 -21.90 19.87 -11.52
C LYS A 223 -22.39 18.85 -10.49
N PRO A 224 -21.52 18.33 -9.62
CA PRO A 224 -21.93 17.42 -8.56
C PRO A 224 -22.88 18.07 -7.56
N ASN A 225 -23.94 17.36 -7.20
CA ASN A 225 -24.81 17.73 -6.10
C ASN A 225 -24.29 17.11 -4.80
N PHE A 226 -23.36 17.81 -4.13
CA PHE A 226 -22.68 17.29 -2.94
C PHE A 226 -23.64 16.88 -1.82
N SER A 227 -24.73 17.61 -1.62
CA SER A 227 -25.75 17.26 -0.62
C SER A 227 -26.45 15.94 -0.93
N ALA A 228 -26.76 15.68 -2.20
CA ALA A 228 -27.37 14.42 -2.61
C ALA A 228 -26.37 13.24 -2.51
N ILE A 229 -25.09 13.50 -2.82
CA ILE A 229 -24.01 12.52 -2.66
C ILE A 229 -23.82 12.17 -1.19
N LYS A 230 -23.72 13.17 -0.29
CA LYS A 230 -23.65 12.95 1.16
C LYS A 230 -24.86 12.17 1.67
N GLY A 231 -26.06 12.48 1.19
CA GLY A 231 -27.27 11.75 1.57
C GLY A 231 -27.22 10.26 1.21
N LYS A 232 -26.66 9.92 0.04
CA LYS A 232 -26.44 8.50 -0.34
C LYS A 232 -25.38 7.82 0.52
N VAL A 233 -24.28 8.50 0.81
CA VAL A 233 -23.21 7.97 1.67
C VAL A 233 -23.76 7.68 3.07
N GLN A 234 -24.56 8.60 3.63
CA GLN A 234 -25.19 8.39 4.93
C GLN A 234 -26.13 7.17 4.90
N LEU A 235 -26.96 7.03 3.87
CA LEU A 235 -27.88 5.91 3.74
C LEU A 235 -27.16 4.54 3.64
N GLU A 236 -26.00 4.49 2.99
CA GLU A 236 -25.19 3.26 2.95
C GLU A 236 -24.44 3.00 4.27
N LEU A 237 -24.00 4.04 4.98
CA LEU A 237 -23.43 3.91 6.33
C LEU A 237 -24.47 3.37 7.32
N ASP A 238 -25.71 3.89 7.24
CA ASP A 238 -26.82 3.45 8.08
C ASP A 238 -27.15 1.96 7.84
N LYS A 239 -27.03 1.47 6.60
CA LYS A 239 -27.20 0.04 6.26
C LYS A 239 -26.08 -0.85 6.82
N LEU A 240 -24.89 -0.30 7.00
CA LEU A 240 -23.74 -1.02 7.56
C LEU A 240 -23.76 -1.09 9.09
N GLY A 241 -24.76 -0.50 9.74
CA GLY A 241 -24.94 -0.56 11.20
C GLY A 241 -23.90 0.25 11.98
N LEU A 242 -23.29 1.25 11.34
CA LEU A 242 -22.36 2.17 12.01
C LEU A 242 -23.20 3.22 12.77
N GLU A 243 -23.29 3.07 14.10
CA GLU A 243 -24.12 3.93 14.96
C GLU A 243 -23.56 5.35 15.16
N ASP A 244 -24.47 6.24 15.56
CA ASP A 244 -24.45 7.71 15.55
C ASP A 244 -23.30 8.43 16.30
N ASP A 245 -22.38 7.71 16.96
CA ASP A 245 -21.17 8.29 17.57
C ASP A 245 -20.13 8.71 16.50
N ASP A 246 -20.26 8.17 15.28
CA ASP A 246 -19.45 8.52 14.10
C ASP A 246 -19.99 9.71 13.29
N LYS A 247 -20.93 10.50 13.84
CA LYS A 247 -21.40 11.78 13.25
C LYS A 247 -20.27 12.75 12.87
N VAL A 248 -19.07 12.55 13.41
CA VAL A 248 -17.86 13.28 13.03
C VAL A 248 -17.46 13.01 11.57
N VAL A 249 -17.64 11.78 11.07
CA VAL A 249 -17.08 11.32 9.77
C VAL A 249 -17.75 11.98 8.57
N THR A 250 -19.08 12.18 8.58
CA THR A 250 -19.78 12.82 7.44
C THR A 250 -20.04 14.32 7.64
N SER A 251 -19.74 14.88 8.81
CA SER A 251 -19.99 16.28 9.15
C SER A 251 -19.41 17.25 8.11
N ASN A 252 -18.15 17.01 7.71
CA ASN A 252 -17.40 17.84 6.76
C ASN A 252 -17.44 17.36 5.32
N LEU A 253 -18.07 16.21 5.02
CA LEU A 253 -18.03 15.59 3.69
C LEU A 253 -18.48 16.54 2.57
N ASN A 254 -19.53 17.35 2.79
CA ASN A 254 -19.97 18.36 1.81
C ASN A 254 -18.87 19.39 1.50
N LYS A 255 -18.13 19.82 2.52
CA LYS A 255 -17.04 20.79 2.40
C LYS A 255 -15.84 20.15 1.69
N ASP A 256 -15.54 18.89 1.99
CA ASP A 256 -14.41 18.16 1.43
C ASP A 256 -14.64 17.82 -0.05
N LEU A 257 -15.83 17.33 -0.41
CA LEU A 257 -16.22 17.11 -1.82
C LEU A 257 -16.19 18.42 -2.61
N GLY A 258 -16.69 19.52 -2.02
CA GLY A 258 -16.66 20.84 -2.65
C GLY A 258 -15.24 21.38 -2.85
N SER A 259 -14.37 21.20 -1.85
CA SER A 259 -12.96 21.63 -1.92
C SER A 259 -12.18 20.79 -2.94
N GLY A 260 -12.41 19.48 -2.94
CA GLY A 260 -11.86 18.55 -3.93
C GLY A 260 -12.27 18.88 -5.36
N PHE A 261 -13.56 19.19 -5.58
CA PHE A 261 -14.05 19.55 -6.91
C PHE A 261 -13.45 20.89 -7.41
N LYS A 262 -13.28 21.87 -6.53
CA LYS A 262 -12.61 23.14 -6.88
C LYS A 262 -11.16 22.92 -7.31
N LEU A 263 -10.42 22.05 -6.62
CA LEU A 263 -9.05 21.71 -7.00
C LEU A 263 -8.99 21.12 -8.42
N ILE A 264 -9.96 20.30 -8.80
CA ILE A 264 -10.06 19.75 -10.16
C ILE A 264 -10.37 20.85 -11.18
N GLU A 265 -11.32 21.75 -10.88
CA GLU A 265 -11.60 22.90 -11.76
C GLU A 265 -10.35 23.76 -11.96
N GLU A 266 -9.54 23.97 -10.92
CA GLU A 266 -8.29 24.73 -11.01
C GLU A 266 -7.19 23.99 -11.80
N LEU A 267 -7.06 22.67 -11.61
CA LEU A 267 -6.11 21.84 -12.36
C LEU A 267 -6.46 21.80 -13.85
N LEU A 268 -7.75 21.67 -14.19
CA LEU A 268 -8.21 21.65 -15.58
C LEU A 268 -8.07 23.02 -16.25
N LYS A 269 -8.34 24.11 -15.53
CA LYS A 269 -8.05 25.46 -16.02
C LYS A 269 -6.56 25.66 -16.32
N LYS A 270 -5.68 25.14 -15.47
CA LYS A 270 -4.21 25.18 -15.70
C LYS A 270 -3.78 24.35 -16.91
N SER A 271 -4.51 23.28 -17.24
CA SER A 271 -4.23 22.44 -18.42
C SER A 271 -4.96 22.91 -19.70
N GLY A 272 -5.71 24.03 -19.64
CA GLY A 272 -6.45 24.57 -20.80
C GLY A 272 -7.73 23.81 -21.14
N GLN A 273 -8.24 22.97 -20.22
CA GLN A 273 -9.46 22.20 -20.39
C GLN A 273 -10.60 22.80 -19.55
N ASN A 274 -11.83 22.81 -20.08
CA ASN A 274 -13.03 23.25 -19.37
C ASN A 274 -13.95 22.05 -19.10
N LEU A 275 -14.57 22.01 -17.90
CA LEU A 275 -15.57 21.02 -17.46
C LEU A 275 -16.98 21.35 -17.99
#